data_AF-M0A266-F1
#
_entry.id   AF-M0A266-F1
#
_cell.length_a   1.000
_cell.length_b   1.000
_cell.length_c   1.000
_cell.angle_alpha   90.00
_cell.angle_beta   90.00
_cell.angle_gamma   90.00
#
_symmetry.space_group_name_H-M   'P 1'
#
loop_
_entity.id
_entity.type
_entity.pdbx_description
1 polymer ?
#
loop_
_entity_poly.entity_id
_entity_poly.type
_entity_poly.pdbx_seq_one_letter_code
_entity_poly.pdbx_strand_id
1 'polypeptide(L)'
;MTMSSRRVAKLDDECLTIEHEPTSDPYALQLIPMAFEWARDHGYPINDVVNRYSGISLKEDGDDGYLVMEIETLEYPQMVADVAVDSCTLWICSCRGWHYHHNKGMFDNLNPSQSSDCPHVTKAKRKERQAVDDESQTDFDGVLE
;
A
#
# COMPACT_ATOMS: atom_id res chain seq x y z
N MET A 1 -16.22 18.44 -30.49
CA MET A 1 -15.14 17.59 -29.96
C MET A 1 -14.58 18.28 -28.72
N THR A 2 -15.07 17.93 -27.54
CA THR A 2 -14.55 18.46 -26.27
C THR A 2 -13.23 17.76 -25.98
N MET A 3 -12.13 18.51 -25.99
CA MET A 3 -10.85 18.00 -25.52
C MET A 3 -11.02 17.63 -24.05
N SER A 4 -10.95 16.33 -23.74
CA SER A 4 -10.84 15.84 -22.37
C SER A 4 -9.56 16.42 -21.78
N SER A 5 -9.67 17.45 -20.95
CA SER A 5 -8.50 18.02 -20.29
C SER A 5 -7.91 16.94 -19.39
N ARG A 6 -6.68 16.52 -19.65
CA ARG A 6 -5.97 15.57 -18.81
C ARG A 6 -5.85 16.18 -17.41
N ARG A 7 -6.61 15.65 -16.45
CA ARG A 7 -6.45 16.01 -15.04
C ARG A 7 -5.17 15.36 -14.52
N VAL A 8 -4.29 16.17 -13.95
CA VAL A 8 -3.04 15.72 -13.34
C VAL A 8 -3.25 15.79 -11.84
N ALA A 9 -3.17 14.64 -11.18
CA ALA A 9 -3.19 14.58 -9.73
C ALA A 9 -1.77 14.79 -9.19
N LYS A 10 -1.63 15.60 -8.15
CA LYS A 10 -0.33 15.83 -7.50
C LYS A 10 -0.11 14.74 -6.46
N LEU A 11 1.01 14.03 -6.57
CA LEU A 11 1.46 13.17 -5.48
C LEU A 11 2.18 14.04 -4.45
N ASP A 12 1.86 13.79 -3.19
CA ASP A 12 2.55 14.41 -2.06
C ASP A 12 3.90 13.72 -1.88
N ASP A 13 4.98 14.44 -2.15
CA ASP A 13 6.34 13.91 -2.16
C ASP A 13 6.94 13.81 -0.75
N GLU A 14 6.35 14.46 0.26
CA GLU A 14 6.81 14.38 1.66
C GLU A 14 6.64 13.00 2.30
N CYS A 15 5.79 12.13 1.74
CA CYS A 15 5.48 10.80 2.26
C CYS A 15 5.80 9.69 1.26
N LEU A 16 6.60 10.00 0.24
CA LEU A 16 7.05 9.09 -0.80
C LEU A 16 8.57 9.04 -0.83
N THR A 17 9.10 7.86 -1.12
CA THR A 17 10.50 7.69 -1.49
C THR A 17 10.59 7.13 -2.91
N ILE A 18 11.70 7.46 -3.59
CA ILE A 18 12.06 6.91 -4.90
C ILE A 18 13.19 5.92 -4.67
N GLU A 19 12.93 4.65 -4.98
CA GLU A 19 13.92 3.58 -4.91
C GLU A 19 14.21 3.01 -6.32
N HIS A 20 15.36 2.37 -6.47
CA HIS A 20 15.61 1.52 -7.62
C HIS A 20 14.74 0.25 -7.54
N GLU A 21 14.08 -0.08 -8.63
CA GLU A 21 13.34 -1.33 -8.73
C GLU A 21 14.36 -2.49 -8.83
N PRO A 22 14.20 -3.59 -8.09
CA PRO A 22 15.10 -4.74 -8.15
C PRO A 22 14.86 -5.57 -9.42
N THR A 23 14.97 -4.94 -10.58
CA THR A 23 14.81 -5.55 -11.90
C THR A 23 16.15 -5.64 -12.62
N SER A 24 16.17 -6.32 -13.76
CA SER A 24 17.32 -6.35 -14.66
C SER A 24 17.68 -4.99 -15.27
N ASP A 25 16.81 -3.98 -15.15
CA ASP A 25 17.08 -2.63 -15.61
C ASP A 25 17.64 -1.77 -14.46
N PRO A 26 18.91 -1.35 -14.51
CA PRO A 26 19.53 -0.55 -13.46
C PRO A 26 18.97 0.88 -13.35
N TYR A 27 18.13 1.31 -14.30
CA TYR A 27 17.49 2.63 -14.29
C TYR A 27 16.00 2.58 -13.94
N ALA A 28 15.45 1.39 -13.68
CA ALA A 28 14.08 1.28 -13.22
C ALA A 28 13.94 1.91 -11.82
N LEU A 29 13.02 2.87 -11.71
CA LEU A 29 12.71 3.58 -10.47
C LEU A 29 11.26 3.28 -10.08
N GLN A 30 11.04 3.09 -8.78
CA GLN A 30 9.72 2.93 -8.19
C GLN A 30 9.46 3.99 -7.13
N LEU A 31 8.22 4.45 -7.07
CA LEU A 31 7.72 5.24 -5.95
C LEU A 31 7.20 4.27 -4.88
N ILE A 32 7.56 4.51 -3.63
CA ILE A 32 7.09 3.74 -2.47
C ILE A 32 6.63 4.69 -1.37
N PRO A 33 5.64 4.33 -0.55
CA PRO A 33 5.33 5.08 0.67
C PRO A 33 6.54 5.07 1.61
N MET A 34 6.89 6.21 2.21
CA MET A 34 8.04 6.33 3.14
C MET A 34 7.97 5.37 4.34
N ALA A 35 6.75 4.94 4.70
CA ALA A 35 6.51 3.90 5.70
C ALA A 35 7.21 2.56 5.40
N PHE A 36 7.44 2.28 4.11
CA PHE A 36 8.13 1.09 3.64
C PHE A 36 9.58 1.06 4.11
N GLU A 37 10.31 2.17 3.93
CA GLU A 37 11.70 2.31 4.39
C GLU A 37 11.78 2.31 5.90
N TRP A 38 10.85 3.03 6.55
CA TRP A 38 10.76 3.04 8.01
C TRP A 38 10.66 1.62 8.57
N ALA A 39 9.83 0.75 7.98
CA ALA A 39 9.68 -0.64 8.42
C ALA A 39 11.03 -1.36 8.45
N ARG A 40 11.78 -1.27 7.35
CA ARG A 40 13.08 -1.91 7.18
C ARG A 40 14.09 -1.40 8.20
N ASP A 41 14.14 -0.09 8.38
CA ASP A 41 15.09 0.57 9.29
C ASP A 41 14.83 0.20 10.76
N HIS A 42 13.60 -0.16 11.12
CA HIS A 42 13.20 -0.53 12.48
C HIS A 42 13.12 -2.05 12.70
N GLY A 43 13.68 -2.83 11.77
CA GLY A 43 13.81 -4.28 11.91
C GLY A 43 12.56 -5.06 11.51
N TYR A 44 11.61 -4.45 10.80
CA TYR A 44 10.47 -5.14 10.19
C TYR A 44 10.81 -5.42 8.71
N PRO A 45 11.28 -6.62 8.36
CA PRO A 45 11.67 -6.94 7.00
C PRO A 45 10.44 -6.90 6.09
N ILE A 46 10.61 -6.40 4.87
CA ILE A 46 9.61 -6.54 3.83
C ILE A 46 9.90 -7.83 3.09
N ASN A 47 9.09 -8.86 3.34
CA ASN A 47 9.24 -10.16 2.73
C ASN A 47 8.66 -10.17 1.31
N ASP A 48 7.51 -9.52 1.12
CA ASP A 48 6.88 -9.37 -0.19
C ASP A 48 6.03 -8.09 -0.28
N VAL A 49 5.77 -7.64 -1.51
CA VAL A 49 4.79 -6.61 -1.82
C VAL A 49 3.60 -7.27 -2.52
N VAL A 50 2.61 -7.66 -1.72
CA VAL A 50 1.42 -8.41 -2.16
C VAL A 50 0.64 -7.62 -3.21
N ASN A 51 0.35 -6.36 -2.93
CA ASN A 51 -0.46 -5.52 -3.80
C ASN A 51 0.01 -4.06 -3.83
N ARG A 52 -0.23 -3.40 -4.97
CA ARG A 52 0.02 -1.97 -5.18
C ARG A 52 -1.22 -1.29 -5.74
N TYR A 53 -1.70 -0.26 -5.06
CA TYR A 53 -2.86 0.53 -5.48
C TYR A 53 -2.48 2.00 -5.59
N SER A 54 -2.51 2.53 -6.81
CA SER A 54 -2.52 3.97 -7.03
C SER A 54 -3.94 4.49 -7.19
N GLY A 55 -4.21 5.69 -6.69
CA GLY A 55 -5.50 6.34 -6.89
C GLY A 55 -5.44 7.85 -6.85
N ILE A 56 -6.54 8.46 -7.25
CA ILE A 56 -6.75 9.91 -7.20
C ILE A 56 -7.89 10.20 -6.23
N SER A 57 -7.67 11.20 -5.38
CA SER A 57 -8.64 11.86 -4.50
C SER A 57 -9.01 13.18 -5.15
N LEU A 58 -10.26 13.30 -5.61
CA LEU A 58 -10.78 14.53 -6.19
C LEU A 58 -11.17 15.46 -5.04
N LYS A 59 -10.59 16.66 -4.97
CA LYS A 59 -11.00 17.72 -4.02
C LYS A 59 -11.35 18.99 -4.79
N GLU A 60 -12.06 19.90 -4.14
CA GLU A 60 -12.46 21.18 -4.73
C GLU A 60 -11.24 22.05 -5.08
N ASP A 61 -10.17 21.97 -4.28
CA ASP A 61 -8.94 22.76 -4.44
C ASP A 61 -7.81 22.04 -5.22
N GLY A 62 -8.10 20.89 -5.81
CA GLY A 62 -7.13 20.12 -6.60
C GLY A 62 -7.30 18.61 -6.45
N ASP A 63 -6.76 17.87 -7.42
CA ASP A 63 -6.72 16.41 -7.37
C ASP A 63 -5.41 15.96 -6.72
N ASP A 64 -5.51 15.17 -5.65
CA ASP A 64 -4.35 14.58 -4.97
C ASP A 64 -4.21 13.11 -5.33
N GLY A 65 -3.02 12.69 -5.72
CA GLY A 65 -2.67 11.29 -5.90
C GLY A 65 -2.30 10.64 -4.57
N TYR A 66 -2.48 9.33 -4.48
CA TYR A 66 -1.96 8.52 -3.39
C TYR A 66 -1.54 7.15 -3.88
N LEU A 67 -0.59 6.56 -3.15
CA LEU A 67 -0.11 5.21 -3.32
C LEU A 67 -0.37 4.43 -2.03
N VAL A 68 -1.00 3.27 -2.16
CA VAL A 68 -1.21 2.31 -1.10
C VAL A 68 -0.51 1.02 -1.49
N MET A 69 0.18 0.41 -0.54
CA MET A 69 0.79 -0.91 -0.71
C MET A 69 0.34 -1.83 0.39
N GLU A 70 0.15 -3.08 0.03
CA GLU A 70 0.03 -4.18 0.96
C GLU A 70 1.36 -4.95 0.95
N ILE A 71 1.93 -5.12 2.13
CA ILE A 71 3.24 -5.74 2.31
C ILE A 71 3.16 -6.89 3.30
N GLU A 72 3.94 -7.93 3.07
CA GLU A 72 4.19 -8.98 4.06
C GLU A 72 5.41 -8.63 4.91
N THR A 73 5.22 -8.69 6.22
CA THR A 73 6.25 -8.36 7.20
C THR A 73 6.07 -9.18 8.48
N LEU A 74 6.71 -8.77 9.56
CA LEU A 74 6.64 -9.42 10.87
C LEU A 74 5.87 -8.56 11.86
N GLU A 75 5.19 -9.22 12.78
CA GLU A 75 4.43 -8.61 13.87
C GLU A 75 5.34 -7.98 14.94
N TYR A 76 6.58 -8.47 15.03
CA TYR A 76 7.64 -7.96 15.89
C TYR A 76 8.93 -7.74 15.08
N PRO A 77 9.89 -6.93 15.57
CA PRO A 77 11.19 -6.80 14.91
C PRO A 77 11.90 -8.15 14.76
N GLN A 78 12.59 -8.36 13.64
CA GLN A 78 13.22 -9.62 13.25
C GLN A 78 14.15 -10.22 14.32
N MET A 79 14.76 -9.39 15.17
CA MET A 79 15.64 -9.85 16.24
C MET A 79 14.91 -10.68 17.31
N VAL A 80 13.59 -10.53 17.45
CA VAL A 80 12.77 -11.19 18.48
C VAL A 80 11.59 -11.98 17.92
N ALA A 81 11.29 -11.82 16.63
CA ALA A 81 10.20 -12.51 15.95
C ALA A 81 10.55 -13.96 15.59
N ASP A 82 9.57 -14.85 15.73
CA ASP A 82 9.57 -16.15 15.05
C ASP A 82 8.95 -15.96 13.66
N VAL A 83 9.80 -16.01 12.63
CA VAL A 83 9.39 -15.79 11.22
C VAL A 83 8.25 -16.73 10.79
N ALA A 84 8.14 -17.93 11.35
CA ALA A 84 7.11 -18.89 10.95
C ALA A 84 5.73 -18.57 11.55
N VAL A 85 5.69 -17.85 12.68
CA VAL A 85 4.46 -17.61 13.45
C VAL A 85 4.05 -16.15 13.42
N ASP A 86 5.03 -15.24 13.39
CA ASP A 86 4.83 -13.81 13.52
C ASP A 86 4.71 -13.10 12.16
N SER A 87 4.45 -13.82 11.07
CA SER A 87 4.17 -13.20 9.77
C SER A 87 2.85 -12.43 9.81
N CYS A 88 2.83 -11.20 9.31
CA CYS A 88 1.61 -10.42 9.18
C CYS A 88 1.59 -9.60 7.88
N THR A 89 0.40 -9.15 7.52
CA THR A 89 0.21 -8.23 6.40
C THR A 89 -0.03 -6.81 6.91
N LEU A 90 0.73 -5.84 6.39
CA LEU A 90 0.58 -4.42 6.72
C LEU A 90 0.16 -3.63 5.48
N TRP A 91 -0.83 -2.77 5.66
CA TRP A 91 -1.26 -1.83 4.64
C TRP A 91 -0.63 -0.46 4.92
N ILE A 92 0.21 0.00 3.99
CA ILE A 92 0.90 1.29 4.07
C ILE A 92 0.36 2.26 3.02
N CYS A 93 0.35 3.55 3.34
CA CYS A 93 -0.16 4.59 2.44
C CYS A 93 0.74 5.83 2.43
N SER A 94 0.90 6.43 1.26
CA SER A 94 1.70 7.64 1.04
C SER A 94 1.01 8.94 1.46
N CYS A 95 -0.13 8.88 2.16
CA CYS A 95 -0.85 10.09 2.54
C CYS A 95 -0.40 10.55 3.93
N ARG A 96 -0.28 11.88 4.13
CA ARG A 96 0.10 12.47 5.43
C ARG A 96 -0.72 11.94 6.59
N GLY A 97 -2.03 11.79 6.38
CA GLY A 97 -2.92 11.26 7.41
C GLY A 97 -2.48 9.88 7.88
N TRP A 98 -2.12 8.99 6.94
CA TRP A 98 -1.62 7.67 7.32
C TRP A 98 -0.28 7.77 8.03
N HIS A 99 0.67 8.50 7.43
CA HIS A 99 2.03 8.63 7.94
C HIS A 99 2.11 9.21 9.36
N TYR A 100 1.36 10.28 9.64
CA TYR A 100 1.44 10.98 10.93
C TYR A 100 0.38 10.55 11.96
N HIS A 101 -0.71 9.89 11.57
CA HIS A 101 -1.83 9.62 12.47
C HIS A 101 -2.29 8.18 12.53
N HIS A 102 -2.14 7.41 11.46
CA HIS A 102 -2.64 6.03 11.41
C HIS A 102 -1.55 4.98 11.57
N ASN A 103 -0.29 5.36 11.42
CA ASN A 103 0.87 4.50 11.65
C ASN A 103 1.37 4.48 13.11
N LYS A 104 0.50 4.76 14.09
CA LYS A 104 0.89 4.73 15.52
C LYS A 104 1.41 3.35 15.96
N GLY A 105 0.93 2.29 15.30
CA GLY A 105 1.51 0.94 15.32
C GLY A 105 3.04 1.00 15.31
N MET A 106 3.59 1.49 14.22
CA MET A 106 5.03 1.51 13.99
C MET A 106 5.79 2.49 14.90
N PHE A 107 5.30 3.71 15.12
CA PHE A 107 6.08 4.74 15.85
C PHE A 107 6.03 4.63 17.39
N ASP A 108 4.96 4.04 17.96
CA ASP A 108 4.78 3.97 19.43
C ASP A 108 5.21 2.62 20.04
N ASN A 109 6.07 1.85 19.35
CA ASN A 109 6.43 0.44 19.69
C ASN A 109 5.22 -0.49 19.74
N LEU A 110 4.20 -0.21 18.94
CA LEU A 110 3.07 -1.10 18.75
C LEU A 110 3.37 -2.04 17.56
N ASN A 111 2.59 -3.10 17.41
CA ASN A 111 2.83 -4.07 16.35
C ASN A 111 2.26 -3.55 15.01
N PRO A 112 2.83 -3.90 13.85
CA PRO A 112 2.31 -3.53 12.54
C PRO A 112 0.81 -3.79 12.36
N SER A 113 0.30 -4.93 12.83
CA SER A 113 -1.13 -5.26 12.78
C SER A 113 -2.06 -4.27 13.50
N GLN A 114 -1.53 -3.47 14.43
CA GLN A 114 -2.27 -2.49 15.21
C GLN A 114 -2.34 -1.12 14.52
N SER A 115 -1.69 -0.99 13.36
CA SER A 115 -1.82 0.20 12.51
C SER A 115 -3.26 0.35 12.04
N SER A 116 -3.76 1.58 12.04
CA SER A 116 -5.13 1.86 11.60
C SER A 116 -5.17 2.16 10.10
N ASP A 117 -6.34 1.96 9.49
CA ASP A 117 -6.53 2.27 8.08
C ASP A 117 -6.86 3.76 7.90
N CYS A 118 -6.25 4.39 6.89
CA CYS A 118 -6.74 5.66 6.36
C CYS A 118 -7.84 5.41 5.30
N PRO A 119 -8.62 6.43 4.89
CA PRO A 119 -9.67 6.26 3.87
C PRO A 119 -9.16 5.67 2.54
N HIS A 120 -7.89 5.91 2.19
CA HIS A 120 -7.27 5.36 0.99
C HIS A 120 -7.03 3.86 1.10
N VAL A 121 -6.53 3.39 2.24
CA VAL A 121 -6.36 1.96 2.55
C VAL A 121 -7.72 1.27 2.54
N THR A 122 -8.73 1.83 3.22
CA THR A 122 -10.08 1.27 3.21
C THR A 122 -10.65 1.16 1.79
N LYS A 123 -10.39 2.16 0.93
CA LYS A 123 -10.79 2.14 -0.47
C LYS A 123 -10.04 1.09 -1.28
N ALA A 124 -8.74 0.88 -1.03
CA ALA A 124 -7.94 -0.15 -1.68
C ALA A 124 -8.42 -1.55 -1.30
N LYS A 125 -8.57 -1.85 0.01
CA LYS A 125 -9.15 -3.11 0.53
C LYS A 125 -10.55 -3.41 -0.01
N ARG A 126 -11.34 -2.38 -0.33
CA ARG A 126 -12.65 -2.58 -0.96
C ARG A 126 -12.53 -2.96 -2.44
N LYS A 127 -11.61 -2.33 -3.18
CA LYS A 127 -11.37 -2.66 -4.59
C LYS A 127 -10.83 -4.07 -4.74
N GLU A 128 -9.93 -4.48 -3.85
CA GLU A 128 -9.41 -5.84 -3.81
C GLU A 128 -10.53 -6.87 -3.63
N ARG A 129 -11.38 -6.68 -2.62
CA ARG A 129 -12.55 -7.54 -2.40
C ARG A 129 -13.49 -7.61 -3.61
N GLN A 130 -13.70 -6.47 -4.29
CA GLN A 130 -14.49 -6.45 -5.51
C GLN A 130 -13.85 -7.23 -6.65
N ALA A 131 -12.52 -7.14 -6.81
CA ALA A 131 -11.82 -7.92 -7.84
C ALA A 131 -11.92 -9.44 -7.58
N VAL A 132 -11.80 -9.86 -6.33
CA VAL A 132 -11.98 -11.27 -5.94
C VAL A 132 -13.41 -11.74 -6.18
N ASP A 133 -14.42 -10.92 -5.86
CA ASP A 133 -15.82 -11.26 -6.12
C ASP A 133 -16.13 -11.36 -7.63
N ASP A 134 -15.56 -10.45 -8.44
CA ASP A 134 -15.72 -10.47 -9.90
C ASP A 134 -15.06 -11.72 -10.53
N GLU A 135 -13.87 -12.13 -10.07
CA GLU A 135 -13.20 -13.37 -10.48
C GLU A 135 -13.99 -14.62 -10.04
N SER A 136 -14.59 -14.58 -8.85
CA SER A 136 -15.41 -15.67 -8.31
C SER A 136 -16.74 -15.86 -9.06
N GLN A 137 -17.26 -14.81 -9.69
CA GLN A 137 -18.47 -14.88 -10.52
C GLN A 137 -18.21 -15.40 -11.94
N THR A 138 -16.99 -15.25 -12.46
CA THR A 138 -16.64 -15.79 -13.79
C THR A 138 -16.47 -17.31 -13.82
N ASP A 139 -16.25 -17.95 -12.66
CA ASP A 139 -16.04 -19.40 -12.56
C ASP A 139 -17.33 -20.22 -12.38
N PHE A 140 -18.50 -19.56 -12.34
CA PHE A 140 -19.81 -20.22 -12.19
C PHE A 140 -20.73 -20.05 -13.41
N ASP A 141 -20.16 -19.97 -14.62
CA ASP A 141 -20.91 -20.03 -15.88
C ASP A 141 -20.32 -21.12 -16.79
N GLY A 142 -20.68 -22.39 -16.52
CA GLY A 142 -20.57 -23.45 -17.53
C GLY A 142 -20.08 -24.82 -17.08
N VAL A 143 -20.88 -25.55 -16.30
CA VAL A 143 -21.04 -27.00 -16.50
C VAL A 143 -22.53 -27.33 -16.39
N LEU A 144 -23.22 -27.24 -17.53
CA LEU A 144 -24.44 -28.00 -17.81
C LEU A 144 -24.21 -28.71 -19.14
N GLU A 145 -23.64 -29.92 -19.06
CA GLU A 145 -23.89 -31.00 -20.02
C GLU A 145 -24.55 -32.17 -19.29
#